data_AF-A0A1J7I252-F1
#
_entry.id   AF-A0A1J7I252-F1
#
_cell.length_a   1.000
_cell.length_b   1.000
_cell.length_c   1.000
_cell.angle_alpha   90.00
_cell.angle_beta   90.00
_cell.angle_gamma   90.00
#
_symmetry.space_group_name_H-M   'P 1'
#
loop_
_entity.id
_entity.type
_entity.pdbx_description
1 polymer ?
#
loop_
_entity_poly.entity_id
_entity_poly.type
_entity_poly.pdbx_seq_one_letter_code
_entity_poly.pdbx_strand_id
1 'polypeptide(L)' 'MSLGGGKHIPKDKESPYVLHYSGYYGKTGGVGEKRTLKVDVVIGADGANSRVAKAIDAGDYEYDIAFQVIALVSF' A
#
# COMPACT_ATOMS: atom_id res chain seq x y z
N MET A 1 3.04 0.90 -6.04
CA MET A 1 3.65 0.07 -4.98
C MET A 1 3.02 -1.32 -5.09
N SER A 2 3.84 -2.36 -5.21
CA SER A 2 3.40 -3.75 -5.29
C SER A 2 4.23 -4.57 -4.31
N LEU A 3 3.53 -5.28 -3.43
CA LEU A 3 4.10 -6.38 -2.65
C LEU A 3 3.56 -7.63 -3.36
N GLY A 4 4.37 -8.27 -4.21
CA GLY A 4 3.89 -9.43 -4.96
C GLY A 4 3.57 -10.59 -4.00
N GLY A 5 2.52 -11.35 -4.27
CA GLY A 5 2.16 -12.50 -3.45
C GLY A 5 3.32 -13.50 -3.26
N GLY A 6 3.41 -14.10 -2.08
CA GLY A 6 4.26 -15.24 -1.70
C GLY A 6 5.77 -14.99 -1.59
N LYS A 7 6.38 -14.23 -2.51
CA LYS A 7 7.85 -14.03 -2.56
C LYS A 7 8.33 -12.78 -1.79
N HIS A 8 7.41 -11.88 -1.47
CA HIS A 8 7.72 -10.57 -0.86
C HIS A 8 7.27 -10.45 0.59
N ILE A 9 6.65 -11.52 1.11
CA ILE A 9 6.31 -11.72 2.52
C ILE A 9 7.53 -12.36 3.20
N PRO A 10 7.93 -11.90 4.39
CA PRO A 10 8.96 -12.51 5.20
C PRO A 10 8.74 -14.02 5.39
N LYS A 11 9.82 -14.80 5.34
CA LYS A 11 9.76 -16.25 5.62
C LYS A 11 9.62 -16.55 7.12
N ASP A 12 10.13 -15.64 7.93
CA ASP A 12 10.15 -15.69 9.40
C ASP A 12 10.09 -14.25 9.94
N LYS A 13 10.00 -14.10 11.26
CA LYS A 13 9.85 -12.79 11.93
C LYS A 13 11.06 -11.87 11.77
N GLU A 14 12.22 -12.41 11.44
CA GLU A 14 13.48 -11.66 11.32
C GLU A 14 13.80 -11.30 9.86
N SER A 15 13.05 -11.87 8.90
CA SER A 15 13.22 -11.60 7.48
C SER A 15 12.53 -10.28 7.08
N PRO A 16 13.14 -9.46 6.21
CA PRO A 16 12.55 -8.19 5.81
C PRO A 16 11.43 -8.36 4.78
N TYR A 17 10.48 -7.43 4.78
CA TYR A 17 9.57 -7.22 3.67
C TYR A 17 10.31 -6.62 2.48
N VAL A 18 10.05 -7.14 1.28
CA VAL A 18 10.69 -6.66 0.05
C VAL A 18 9.69 -5.88 -0.79
N LEU A 19 9.82 -4.56 -0.77
CA LEU A 19 8.93 -3.64 -1.44
C LEU A 19 9.37 -3.31 -2.87
N HIS A 20 8.44 -3.34 -3.82
CA HIS A 20 8.65 -2.83 -5.17
C HIS A 20 7.82 -1.57 -5.43
N TYR A 21 8.48 -0.49 -5.83
CA TYR A 21 7.82 0.78 -6.08
C TYR A 21 8.41 1.50 -7.30
N SER A 22 7.63 2.41 -7.88
CA SER A 22 8.08 3.27 -8.96
C SER A 22 8.57 4.58 -8.35
N GLY A 23 9.87 4.86 -8.48
CA GLY A 23 10.49 6.09 -8.03
C GLY A 23 10.37 7.21 -9.07
N TYR A 24 9.99 8.40 -8.62
CA TYR A 24 9.86 9.60 -9.45
C TYR A 24 10.80 10.73 -9.02
N TYR A 25 11.76 10.44 -8.14
CA TYR A 25 12.70 11.44 -7.65
C TYR A 25 13.46 12.10 -8.81
N GLY A 26 13.42 13.44 -8.87
CA GLY A 26 14.10 14.22 -9.91
C GLY A 26 13.46 14.16 -11.30
N LYS A 27 12.24 13.60 -11.45
CA LYS A 27 11.53 13.54 -12.74
C LYS A 27 10.26 14.38 -12.73
N THR A 28 10.09 15.22 -13.76
CA THR A 28 8.83 15.90 -14.09
C THR A 28 8.15 15.17 -15.26
N GLY A 29 7.22 14.27 -14.94
CA GLY A 29 6.48 13.47 -15.92
C GLY A 29 7.21 12.19 -16.39
N GLY A 30 6.45 11.26 -16.98
CA GLY A 30 6.94 10.00 -17.54
C GLY A 30 6.80 8.77 -16.62
N VAL A 31 7.34 7.62 -17.07
CA VAL A 31 7.29 6.35 -16.35
C VAL A 31 8.31 6.35 -15.21
N GLY A 32 7.86 6.01 -13.99
CA GLY A 32 8.73 5.91 -12.82
C GLY A 32 9.73 4.76 -12.93
N GLU A 33 10.89 4.92 -12.30
CA GLU A 33 11.94 3.89 -12.27
C GLU A 33 11.55 2.78 -11.29
N LYS A 34 11.66 1.51 -11.70
CA LYS A 34 11.43 0.39 -10.77
C LYS A 34 12.52 0.36 -9.72
N ARG A 35 12.12 0.41 -8.45
CA ARG A 35 13.01 0.36 -7.28
C ARG A 35 12.57 -0.71 -6.30
N THR A 36 13.53 -1.19 -5.52
CA THR A 36 13.32 -2.18 -4.46
C THR A 36 13.83 -1.65 -3.13
N LEU A 37 13.05 -1.85 -2.06
CA LEU A 37 13.42 -1.47 -0.70
C LEU A 37 13.17 -2.66 0.24
N LYS A 38 14.11 -2.92 1.16
CA LYS A 38 13.93 -3.87 2.25
C LYS A 38 13.55 -3.11 3.51
N VAL A 39 12.53 -3.55 4.21
CA VAL A 39 12.05 -2.92 5.45
C VAL A 39 11.69 -3.98 6.48
N ASP A 40 11.86 -3.65 7.74
CA ASP A 40 11.48 -4.53 8.85
C ASP A 40 9.98 -4.44 9.16
N VAL A 41 9.37 -3.27 8.91
CA VAL A 41 7.97 -3.00 9.22
C VAL A 41 7.27 -2.34 8.03
N VAL A 42 6.03 -2.78 7.78
CA VAL A 42 5.10 -2.17 6.81
C VAL A 42 3.85 -1.72 7.57
N ILE A 43 3.45 -0.46 7.40
CA ILE A 43 2.24 0.10 7.99
C ILE A 43 1.26 0.48 6.88
N GLY A 44 0.06 -0.11 6.91
CA GLY A 44 -1.04 0.24 6.00
C GLY A 44 -1.79 1.47 6.49
N ALA A 45 -1.62 2.60 5.81
CA ALA A 45 -2.30 3.88 6.11
C ALA A 45 -3.11 4.37 4.89
N ASP A 46 -3.60 3.46 4.06
CA ASP A 46 -4.29 3.71 2.78
C ASP A 46 -5.82 3.53 2.85
N GLY A 47 -6.39 3.45 4.06
CA GLY A 47 -7.83 3.47 4.32
C GLY A 47 -8.53 2.13 4.11
N ALA A 48 -9.87 2.15 4.06
CA ALA A 48 -10.68 0.93 4.07
C ALA A 48 -10.32 -0.02 2.92
N ASN A 49 -10.19 0.46 1.68
CA ASN A 49 -9.83 -0.38 0.53
C ASN A 49 -8.30 -0.59 0.40
N SER A 50 -7.65 -0.95 1.51
CA SER A 50 -6.20 -1.01 1.59
C SER A 50 -5.61 -2.03 0.60
N ARG A 51 -4.67 -1.56 -0.22
CA ARG A 51 -3.83 -2.38 -1.09
C ARG A 51 -2.66 -2.97 -0.31
N VAL A 52 -2.21 -2.28 0.74
CA VAL A 52 -1.12 -2.77 1.61
C VAL A 52 -1.59 -4.01 2.37
N ALA A 53 -2.73 -3.92 3.04
CA ALA A 53 -3.38 -5.00 3.79
C ALA A 53 -3.52 -6.30 2.97
N LYS A 54 -4.06 -6.16 1.75
CA LYS A 54 -4.24 -7.27 0.80
C LYS A 54 -2.91 -7.89 0.38
N ALA A 55 -1.86 -7.09 0.26
CA ALA A 55 -0.60 -7.52 -0.31
C ALA A 55 0.36 -8.13 0.73
N ILE A 56 0.12 -7.91 2.02
CA ILE A 56 0.82 -8.58 3.13
C ILE A 56 0.02 -9.73 3.76
N ASP A 57 -1.16 -10.03 3.21
CA ASP A 57 -2.06 -11.08 3.72
C ASP A 57 -2.36 -10.93 5.22
N ALA A 58 -2.70 -9.72 5.67
CA ALA A 58 -2.92 -9.45 7.10
C ALA A 58 -4.30 -9.95 7.63
N GLY A 59 -4.90 -10.94 6.95
CA GLY A 59 -6.12 -11.63 7.36
C GLY A 59 -7.40 -11.05 6.76
N ASP A 60 -8.53 -11.51 7.31
CA ASP A 60 -9.85 -11.01 6.93
C ASP A 60 -10.10 -9.63 7.54
N TYR A 61 -10.75 -8.75 6.77
CA TYR A 61 -11.14 -7.41 7.21
C TYR A 61 -12.64 -7.26 7.06
N GLU A 62 -13.31 -6.81 8.12
CA GLU A 62 -14.69 -6.37 8.03
C GLU A 62 -14.74 -4.96 7.42
N TYR A 63 -15.56 -4.81 6.39
CA TYR A 63 -15.76 -3.54 5.69
C TYR A 63 -17.15 -3.02 5.99
N ASP A 64 -17.22 -1.83 6.57
CA ASP A 64 -18.46 -1.07 6.68
C ASP A 64 -18.46 0.09 5.67
N ILE A 65 -19.57 0.23 4.95
CA ILE A 65 -19.76 1.30 3.97
C ILE A 65 -20.52 2.44 4.64
N ALA A 66 -19.85 3.57 4.79
CA ALA A 66 -20.48 4.83 5.20
C ALA A 66 -20.66 5.74 3.98
N PHE A 67 -21.88 6.23 3.77
CA PHE A 67 -22.17 7.24 2.75
C PHE A 67 -22.04 8.64 3.34
N GLN A 68 -21.31 9.52 2.65
CA GLN A 68 -21.29 10.95 2.95
C GLN A 68 -21.97 11.70 1.79
N VAL A 69 -23.04 12.44 2.08
CA VAL A 69 -23.61 13.40 1.12
C VAL A 69 -22.89 14.74 1.29
N ILE A 70 -22.43 15.32 0.19
CA ILE A 70 -21.93 16.69 0.21
C ILE A 70 -23.15 17.62 0.21
N ALA A 71 -23.31 18.40 1.27
CA ALA A 71 -24.32 19.46 1.31
C ALA A 71 -23.67 20.74 0.79
N LEU A 72 -24.06 21.19 -0.40
CA LEU A 72 -23.75 22.54 -0.85
C LEU A 72 -24.66 23.51 -0.10
N VAL A 73 -24.11 24.21 0.88
CA VAL A 73 -24.76 25.38 1.49
C VAL A 73 -24.39 26.58 0.62
N SER A 74 -25.34 27.03 -0.21
CA SER A 74 -25.25 28.34 -0.86
C SER A 74 -25.65 29.41 0.15
N PHE A 75 -24.78 30.39 0.39
CA PHE A 75 -25.06 31.58 1.21
C PHE A 75 -25.68 32.70 0.37
#